data_AF-A0A368X4I5-F1
#
_entry.id   AF-A0A368X4I5-F1
#
_cell.length_a   1.000
_cell.length_b   1.000
_cell.length_c   1.000
_cell.angle_alpha   90.00
_cell.angle_beta   90.00
_cell.angle_gamma   90.00
#
_symmetry.space_group_name_H-M   'P 1'
#
loop_
_entity.id
_entity.type
_entity.pdbx_description
1 polymer ?
#
loop_
_entity_poly.entity_id
_entity_poly.type
_entity_poly.pdbx_seq_one_letter_code
_entity_poly.pdbx_strand_id
1 'polypeptide(L)'
;MSELLALDPGRDKIGAAVLSFAGSEKEKTIIKKNVLLDHLNEIFNHYQIKEIVIGNGTGAEELREIVTGAYPKMKISLIEEKYTTEEAQARYLAEKPMSNYEKLLRKIVSWKIKKPLDDYAALIIGEKYLKKLDKSK
;
A
#
# COMPACT_ATOMS: atom_id res chain seq x y z
N MET A 1 13.49 -7.27 -13.20
CA MET A 1 13.26 -5.83 -13.10
C MET A 1 13.46 -5.47 -11.63
N SER A 2 13.53 -4.20 -11.24
CA SER A 2 13.58 -3.87 -9.81
C SER A 2 12.22 -3.36 -9.34
N GLU A 3 11.88 -3.70 -8.11
CA GLU A 3 10.58 -3.43 -7.52
C GLU A 3 10.70 -2.61 -6.24
N LEU A 4 9.59 -1.94 -5.92
CA LEU A 4 9.32 -1.19 -4.72
C LEU A 4 8.34 -2.01 -3.87
N LEU A 5 8.64 -2.17 -2.59
CA LEU A 5 7.68 -2.71 -1.62
C LEU A 5 7.06 -1.57 -0.83
N ALA A 6 5.75 -1.38 -0.92
CA ALA A 6 5.01 -0.44 -0.11
C ALA A 6 4.29 -1.16 1.03
N LEU A 7 4.35 -0.58 2.23
CA LEU A 7 3.73 -1.12 3.45
C LEU A 7 2.83 -0.06 4.09
N ASP A 8 1.59 -0.44 4.38
CA ASP A 8 0.65 0.35 5.17
C ASP A 8 0.53 -0.23 6.59
N PRO A 9 1.01 0.49 7.62
CA PRO A 9 0.98 -0.02 8.98
C PRO A 9 -0.43 0.03 9.57
N GLY A 10 -0.83 -1.08 10.20
CA GLY A 10 -2.00 -1.17 11.07
C GLY A 10 -1.67 -1.83 12.39
N ARG A 11 -2.63 -1.84 13.33
CA ARG A 11 -2.40 -2.35 14.69
C ARG A 11 -2.03 -3.84 14.72
N ASP A 12 -2.77 -4.67 13.98
CA ASP A 12 -2.62 -6.14 13.98
C ASP A 12 -2.25 -6.71 12.61
N LYS A 13 -2.40 -5.88 11.57
CA LYS A 13 -2.21 -6.25 10.17
C LYS A 13 -1.49 -5.13 9.43
N ILE A 14 -0.70 -5.51 8.44
CA ILE A 14 0.07 -4.64 7.58
C ILE A 14 -0.42 -4.86 6.16
N GLY A 15 -0.85 -3.81 5.47
CA GLY A 15 -1.05 -3.89 4.02
C GLY A 15 0.30 -3.91 3.31
N ALA A 16 0.46 -4.73 2.28
CA ALA A 16 1.67 -4.81 1.49
C ALA A 16 1.33 -4.76 0.00
N ALA A 17 2.13 -4.03 -0.78
CA ALA A 17 2.02 -4.00 -2.22
C ALA A 17 3.39 -3.95 -2.88
N VAL A 18 3.59 -4.78 -3.90
CA VAL A 18 4.80 -4.78 -4.73
C VAL A 18 4.47 -4.06 -6.02
N LEU A 19 5.27 -3.04 -6.36
CA LEU A 19 5.14 -2.29 -7.60
C LEU A 19 6.47 -2.29 -8.36
N SER A 20 6.40 -2.34 -9.69
CA SER A 20 7.56 -1.93 -10.49
C SER A 20 7.82 -0.43 -10.31
N PHE A 21 9.06 0.04 -10.53
CA PHE A 21 9.34 1.48 -10.57
C PHE A 21 8.63 2.23 -11.72
N ALA A 22 8.02 1.53 -12.67
CA ALA A 22 7.13 2.10 -13.69
C ALA A 22 5.67 2.27 -13.21
N GLY A 23 5.38 1.94 -11.95
CA GLY A 23 4.04 2.07 -11.35
C GLY A 23 3.10 0.87 -11.54
N SER A 24 3.50 -0.17 -12.28
CA SER A 24 2.66 -1.38 -12.41
C SER A 24 2.60 -2.18 -11.11
N GLU A 25 1.38 -2.51 -10.65
CA GLU A 25 1.12 -3.45 -9.55
C GLU A 25 1.61 -4.85 -9.94
N LYS A 26 2.34 -5.51 -9.04
CA LYS A 26 2.77 -6.91 -9.15
C LYS A 26 2.04 -7.79 -8.16
N GLU A 27 1.87 -7.30 -6.93
CA GLU A 27 1.21 -8.03 -5.86
C GLU A 27 0.59 -7.05 -4.86
N LYS A 28 -0.48 -7.49 -4.20
CA LYS A 28 -1.15 -6.78 -3.12
C LYS A 28 -1.70 -7.80 -2.12
N THR A 29 -1.37 -7.62 -0.84
CA THR A 29 -1.77 -8.58 0.22
C THR A 29 -1.90 -7.89 1.58
N ILE A 30 -2.60 -8.55 2.51
CA ILE A 30 -2.69 -8.15 3.92
C ILE A 30 -1.96 -9.20 4.75
N ILE A 31 -0.95 -8.76 5.50
CA ILE A 31 -0.09 -9.63 6.31
C ILE A 31 -0.43 -9.43 7.80
N LYS A 32 -0.61 -10.51 8.55
CA LYS A 32 -0.73 -10.39 10.01
C LYS A 32 0.65 -10.11 10.61
N LYS A 33 0.73 -9.21 11.60
CA LYS A 33 2.02 -8.81 12.21
C LYS A 33 2.87 -9.99 12.70
N ASN A 34 2.24 -11.02 13.27
CA ASN A 34 2.93 -12.18 13.83
C ASN A 34 3.63 -13.07 12.79
N VAL A 35 3.30 -12.93 11.50
CA VAL A 35 3.94 -13.66 10.39
C VAL A 35 4.54 -12.69 9.36
N LEU A 36 4.81 -11.44 9.79
CA LEU A 36 5.27 -10.37 8.91
C LEU A 36 6.61 -10.71 8.27
N LEU A 37 7.61 -11.09 9.07
CA LEU A 37 8.96 -11.32 8.57
C LEU A 37 9.01 -12.51 7.61
N ASP A 38 8.25 -13.57 7.87
CA ASP A 38 8.17 -14.74 7.00
C ASP A 38 7.62 -14.37 5.61
N HIS A 39 6.50 -13.63 5.56
CA HIS A 39 5.95 -13.16 4.29
C HIS A 39 6.88 -12.17 3.59
N LEU A 40 7.56 -11.29 4.33
CA LEU A 40 8.53 -10.38 3.72
C LEU A 40 9.67 -11.17 3.08
N ASN A 41 10.19 -12.20 3.73
CA ASN A 41 11.21 -13.07 3.15
C ASN A 41 10.74 -13.75 1.85
N GLU A 42 9.50 -14.23 1.81
CA GLU A 42 8.90 -14.77 0.58
C GLU A 42 8.85 -13.72 -0.54
N ILE A 43 8.43 -12.49 -0.22
CA ILE A 43 8.44 -11.36 -1.17
C ILE A 43 9.86 -11.09 -1.67
N PHE A 44 10.87 -11.05 -0.79
CA PHE A 44 12.28 -10.84 -1.19
C PHE A 44 12.83 -11.99 -2.04
N ASN A 45 12.32 -13.21 -1.89
CA ASN A 45 12.72 -14.36 -2.71
C ASN A 45 12.07 -14.32 -4.11
N HIS A 46 10.88 -13.73 -4.23
CA HIS A 46 10.14 -13.66 -5.50
C HIS A 46 10.41 -12.38 -6.31
N TYR A 47 10.73 -11.27 -5.64
CA TYR A 47 10.89 -9.95 -6.25
C TYR A 47 12.25 -9.32 -5.91
N GLN A 48 12.78 -8.54 -6.84
CA GLN A 48 14.04 -7.84 -6.67
C GLN A 48 13.80 -6.47 -6.04
N ILE A 49 13.35 -6.49 -4.78
CA ILE A 49 13.03 -5.29 -4.00
C ILE A 49 14.29 -4.44 -3.78
N LYS A 50 14.25 -3.18 -4.24
CA LYS A 50 15.35 -2.20 -4.03
C LYS A 50 15.06 -1.19 -2.94
N GLU A 51 13.79 -1.00 -2.61
CA GLU A 51 13.36 0.01 -1.66
C GLU A 51 12.05 -0.39 -1.02
N ILE A 52 11.93 -0.09 0.28
CA ILE A 52 10.71 -0.24 1.06
C ILE A 52 10.17 1.16 1.37
N VAL A 53 8.87 1.34 1.19
CA VAL A 53 8.15 2.57 1.57
C VAL A 53 7.15 2.22 2.64
N ILE A 54 7.13 3.00 3.73
CA ILE A 54 6.22 2.80 4.85
C ILE A 54 5.32 4.04 4.96
N GLY A 55 4.00 3.83 4.99
CA GLY A 55 3.04 4.91 5.29
C GLY A 55 3.17 5.40 6.73
N ASN A 56 2.99 6.69 6.98
CA ASN A 56 3.04 7.28 8.33
C ASN A 56 1.75 7.07 9.15
N GLY A 57 1.18 5.86 9.07
CA GLY A 57 -0.06 5.46 9.74
C GLY A 57 0.15 5.01 11.19
N THR A 58 -0.92 4.48 11.81
CA THR A 58 -0.84 3.93 13.17
C THR A 58 0.04 2.68 13.19
N GLY A 59 1.13 2.70 13.95
CA GLY A 59 2.10 1.61 14.01
C GLY A 59 3.25 1.72 13.01
N ALA A 60 3.41 2.87 12.34
CA ALA A 60 4.50 3.11 11.39
C ALA A 60 5.89 2.97 12.01
N GLU A 61 6.12 3.55 13.20
CA GLU A 61 7.42 3.47 13.87
C GLU A 61 7.77 2.03 14.28
N GLU A 62 6.83 1.30 14.88
CA GLU A 62 7.00 -0.12 15.23
C GLU A 62 7.34 -0.95 13.98
N LEU A 63 6.59 -0.76 12.89
CA LEU A 63 6.85 -1.44 11.63
C LEU A 63 8.24 -1.08 11.07
N ARG A 64 8.62 0.19 11.11
CA ARG A 64 9.92 0.67 10.65
C ARG A 64 11.05 0.05 11.46
N GLU A 65 10.92 -0.05 12.77
CA GLU A 65 11.92 -0.69 13.64
C GLU A 65 12.08 -2.18 13.29
N ILE A 66 10.97 -2.91 13.16
CA ILE A 66 10.98 -4.33 12.77
C ILE A 66 11.69 -4.53 11.42
N VAL A 67 11.31 -3.74 10.41
CA VAL A 67 11.86 -3.86 9.05
C VAL A 67 13.33 -3.44 9.01
N THR A 68 13.71 -2.37 9.73
CA THR A 68 15.11 -1.92 9.80
C THR A 68 15.99 -2.95 10.50
N GLY A 69 15.49 -3.58 11.56
CA GLY A 69 16.20 -4.65 12.28
C GLY A 69 16.40 -5.90 11.43
N ALA A 70 15.38 -6.31 10.65
CA ALA A 70 15.46 -7.48 9.78
C ALA A 70 16.27 -7.23 8.50
N TYR A 71 16.20 -6.01 7.93
CA TYR A 71 16.78 -5.66 6.63
C TYR A 71 17.65 -4.39 6.71
N PRO A 72 18.76 -4.40 7.47
CA PRO A 72 19.54 -3.18 7.79
C PRO A 72 20.22 -2.52 6.58
N LYS A 73 20.36 -3.24 5.47
CA LYS A 73 20.96 -2.73 4.22
C LYS A 73 19.91 -2.17 3.24
N MET A 74 18.63 -2.34 3.54
CA MET A 74 17.56 -1.92 2.64
C MET A 74 17.31 -0.42 2.76
N LYS A 75 17.07 0.24 1.63
CA LYS A 75 16.60 1.63 1.64
C LYS A 75 15.15 1.64 2.12
N ILE A 76 14.88 2.37 3.20
CA ILE A 76 13.54 2.49 3.79
C ILE A 76 13.15 3.97 3.82
N SER A 77 12.01 4.29 3.22
CA SER A 77 11.47 5.65 3.12
C SER A 77 10.12 5.74 3.83
N LEU A 78 9.94 6.74 4.70
CA LEU A 78 8.64 7.06 5.29
C LEU A 78 7.91 8.07 4.39
N ILE A 79 6.61 7.89 4.19
CA ILE A 79 5.76 8.86 3.50
C ILE A 79 4.70 9.41 4.45
N GLU A 80 4.70 10.73 4.63
CA GLU A 80 3.78 11.44 5.54
C GLU A 80 2.35 11.57 5.04
N GLU A 81 2.04 11.09 3.82
CA GLU A 81 0.71 11.30 3.27
C GLU A 81 -0.33 10.42 3.95
N LYS A 82 -1.09 11.06 4.83
CA LYS A 82 -2.27 10.49 5.47
C LYS A 82 -3.30 10.18 4.39
N TYR A 83 -3.58 8.89 4.21
CA TYR A 83 -4.65 8.45 3.33
C TYR A 83 -5.99 8.56 4.06
N THR A 84 -6.95 9.27 3.47
CA THR A 84 -8.33 9.22 3.98
C THR A 84 -9.05 8.03 3.37
N THR A 85 -9.94 7.40 4.14
CA THR A 85 -10.83 6.34 3.63
C THR A 85 -11.63 6.82 2.42
N GLU A 86 -11.89 8.12 2.30
CA GLU A 86 -12.61 8.75 1.19
C GLU A 86 -11.81 8.74 -0.12
N GLU A 87 -10.51 9.05 -0.08
CA GLU A 87 -9.65 9.00 -1.27
C GLU A 87 -9.48 7.57 -1.80
N ALA A 88 -9.33 6.60 -0.90
CA ALA A 88 -9.31 5.19 -1.27
C ALA A 88 -10.65 4.80 -1.92
N GLN A 89 -11.79 5.19 -1.32
CA GLN A 89 -13.14 4.92 -1.85
C GLN A 89 -13.31 5.46 -3.26
N ALA A 90 -12.90 6.71 -3.50
CA ALA A 90 -12.98 7.34 -4.80
C ALA A 90 -12.22 6.56 -5.88
N ARG A 91 -11.01 6.06 -5.55
CA ARG A 91 -10.16 5.27 -6.45
C ARG A 91 -10.73 3.90 -6.78
N TYR A 92 -11.11 3.11 -5.78
CA TYR A 92 -11.75 1.80 -5.99
C TYR A 92 -12.98 1.91 -6.90
N LEU A 93 -13.75 3.00 -6.74
CA LEU A 93 -14.93 3.27 -7.54
C LEU A 93 -14.63 3.77 -8.96
N ALA A 94 -13.44 4.32 -9.21
CA ALA A 94 -13.01 4.69 -10.56
C ALA A 94 -12.57 3.45 -11.36
N GLU A 95 -11.99 2.45 -10.69
CA GLU A 95 -11.47 1.23 -11.32
C GLU A 95 -12.54 0.14 -11.49
N LYS A 96 -13.59 0.13 -10.65
CA LYS A 96 -14.67 -0.86 -10.77
C LYS A 96 -15.65 -0.45 -11.88
N PRO A 97 -15.92 -1.30 -12.89
CA PRO A 97 -16.98 -1.03 -13.86
C PRO A 97 -18.33 -1.02 -13.12
N MET A 98 -18.92 0.16 -12.94
CA MET A 98 -20.26 0.33 -12.38
C MET A 98 -21.24 0.68 -13.49
N SER A 99 -22.39 0.03 -13.47
CA SER A 99 -23.55 0.38 -14.29
C SER A 99 -24.03 1.80 -13.99
N ASN A 100 -24.70 2.44 -14.95
CA ASN A 100 -25.26 3.79 -14.76
C ASN A 100 -26.28 3.87 -13.61
N TYR A 101 -26.91 2.75 -13.27
CA TYR A 101 -27.83 2.63 -12.14
C TYR A 101 -27.10 2.70 -10.78
N GLU A 102 -25.97 2.02 -10.63
CA GLU A 102 -25.13 2.08 -9.42
C GLU A 102 -24.57 3.49 -9.17
N LYS A 103 -24.24 4.23 -10.25
CA LYS A 103 -23.81 5.63 -10.16
C LYS A 103 -24.90 6.56 -9.64
N LEU A 104 -26.16 6.31 -10.01
CA LEU A 104 -27.32 7.12 -9.57
C LEU A 104 -27.65 6.82 -8.10
N LEU A 105 -27.63 5.55 -7.69
CA LEU A 105 -27.87 5.14 -6.30
C LEU A 105 -26.82 5.72 -5.32
N ARG A 106 -25.55 5.86 -5.74
CA ARG A 106 -24.49 6.49 -4.93
C ARG A 106 -24.75 7.95 -4.56
N LYS A 107 -25.52 8.70 -5.37
CA LYS A 107 -25.88 10.09 -5.05
C LYS A 107 -26.95 10.19 -3.96
N ILE A 108 -27.67 9.10 -3.71
CA ILE A 108 -28.81 9.04 -2.80
C ILE A 108 -28.44 8.30 -1.50
N VAL A 109 -27.53 7.33 -1.56
CA VAL A 109 -27.12 6.50 -0.42
C VAL A 109 -25.61 6.60 -0.22
N SER A 110 -25.17 7.01 0.97
CA SER A 110 -23.76 6.95 1.39
C SER A 110 -23.33 5.50 1.60
N TRP A 111 -22.98 4.83 0.51
CA TRP A 111 -22.34 3.51 0.55
C TRP A 111 -20.93 3.67 1.10
N LYS A 112 -20.77 3.52 2.42
CA LYS A 112 -19.47 3.22 3.02
C LYS A 112 -19.07 1.81 2.56
N ILE A 113 -18.33 1.77 1.45
CA ILE A 113 -17.61 0.56 1.02
C ILE A 113 -16.61 0.28 2.16
N LYS A 114 -16.91 -0.72 2.98
CA LYS A 114 -16.16 -1.02 4.21
C LYS A 114 -15.08 -2.08 4.03
N LYS A 115 -15.06 -2.81 2.90
CA LYS A 115 -14.31 -4.08 2.81
C LYS A 115 -13.25 -4.20 1.70
N PRO A 116 -13.40 -3.67 0.48
CA PRO A 116 -12.34 -3.80 -0.54
C PRO A 116 -11.29 -2.68 -0.52
N LEU A 117 -11.26 -1.82 0.49
CA LEU A 117 -10.42 -0.61 0.50
C LEU A 117 -9.21 -0.69 1.41
N ASP A 118 -9.33 -1.46 2.49
CA ASP A 118 -8.25 -1.67 3.43
C ASP A 118 -7.05 -2.35 2.74
N ASP A 119 -7.30 -3.15 1.69
CA ASP A 119 -6.26 -3.85 0.93
C ASP A 119 -5.46 -2.91 0.00
N TYR A 120 -5.99 -1.73 -0.35
CA TYR A 120 -5.41 -0.83 -1.36
C TYR A 120 -4.45 0.22 -0.78
N ALA A 121 -4.48 0.48 0.52
CA ALA A 121 -3.70 1.56 1.11
C ALA A 121 -2.20 1.49 0.77
N ALA A 122 -1.61 0.29 0.88
CA ALA A 122 -0.21 0.05 0.53
C ALA A 122 0.09 0.30 -0.95
N LEU A 123 -0.79 -0.13 -1.86
CA LEU A 123 -0.62 0.13 -3.29
C LEU A 123 -0.55 1.64 -3.55
N ILE A 124 -1.49 2.39 -2.97
CA ILE A 124 -1.58 3.82 -3.25
C ILE A 124 -0.43 4.60 -2.61
N ILE A 125 0.06 4.16 -1.43
CA ILE A 125 1.31 4.63 -0.84
C ILE A 125 2.47 4.48 -1.84
N GLY A 126 2.61 3.29 -2.44
CA GLY A 126 3.64 3.00 -3.43
C GLY A 126 3.55 3.90 -4.67
N GLU A 127 2.36 4.03 -5.26
CA GLU A 127 2.15 4.89 -6.43
C GLU A 127 2.44 6.36 -6.15
N LYS A 128 2.01 6.89 -4.99
CA LYS A 128 2.29 8.27 -4.59
C LYS A 128 3.78 8.51 -4.44
N TYR A 129 4.49 7.56 -3.84
CA TYR A 129 5.94 7.62 -3.72
C TYR A 129 6.61 7.66 -5.09
N LEU A 130 6.23 6.76 -6.01
CA LEU A 130 6.76 6.76 -7.38
C LEU A 130 6.46 8.06 -8.12
N LYS A 131 5.26 8.62 -7.96
CA LYS A 131 4.90 9.92 -8.56
C LYS A 131 5.72 11.08 -7.99
N LYS A 132 6.07 11.05 -6.70
CA LYS A 132 6.99 12.03 -6.10
C LYS A 132 8.39 11.89 -6.64
N LEU A 133 8.91 10.66 -6.74
CA LEU A 133 10.22 10.39 -7.34
C LEU A 133 10.32 10.89 -8.77
N ASP A 134 9.27 10.74 -9.57
CA ASP A 134 9.25 11.20 -10.96
C ASP A 134 9.26 12.73 -11.07
N LYS A 135 8.55 13.43 -10.17
CA LYS A 135 8.55 14.91 -10.10
C LYS A 135 9.85 15.50 -9.55
N SER A 136 10.68 14.69 -8.89
CA SER A 136 11.97 15.11 -8.32
C SER A 136 13.17 14.81 -9.23
N LYS A 137 12.93 14.22 -10.40
CA LYS A 137 13.92 14.07 -11.47
C LYS A 137 13.85 15.27 -12.42
#